data_AF-A0A949CFU7-F1
#
_entry.id   AF-A0A949CFU7-F1
#
_cell.length_a   1.000
_cell.length_b   1.000
_cell.length_c   1.000
_cell.angle_alpha   90.00
_cell.angle_beta   90.00
_cell.angle_gamma   90.00
#
_symmetry.space_group_name_H-M   'P 1'
#
loop_
_entity.id
_entity.type
_entity.pdbx_description
1 polymer ?
#
loop_
_entity_poly.entity_id
_entity_poly.type
_entity_poly.pdbx_seq_one_letter_code
_entity_poly.pdbx_strand_id
1 'polypeptide(L)' 'MVEYLSEKALAKRWGIDFRTLQKWRCQGIGPPFIKIGIAVRYTPQSIKKFEKEHMHSATNNRRFSHKKNSSTTKK' A
#
# COMPACT_ATOMS: atom_id res chain seq x y z
N MET A 1 3.60 21.01 -9.61
CA MET A 1 3.67 20.67 -8.17
C MET A 1 3.70 19.16 -8.04
N VAL A 2 4.74 18.61 -7.41
CA VAL A 2 4.83 17.16 -7.19
C VAL A 2 4.12 16.84 -5.88
N GLU A 3 2.90 16.32 -5.96
CA GLU A 3 2.15 15.92 -4.78
C GLU A 3 2.68 14.61 -4.22
N TYR A 4 3.29 14.66 -3.03
CA TYR A 4 3.67 13.48 -2.28
C TYR A 4 2.46 12.94 -1.53
N LEU A 5 2.11 11.66 -1.72
CA LEU A 5 1.01 11.03 -1.02
C LEU A 5 1.50 10.45 0.31
N SER A 6 0.78 10.72 1.39
CA SER A 6 0.95 9.98 2.65
C SER A 6 0.37 8.57 2.54
N GLU A 7 0.77 7.66 3.43
CA GLU A 7 0.19 6.31 3.52
C GLU A 7 -1.35 6.32 3.54
N LYS A 8 -1.95 7.22 4.33
CA LYS A 8 -3.42 7.35 4.42
C LYS A 8 -4.05 7.83 3.11
N ALA A 9 -3.42 8.79 2.44
CA ALA A 9 -3.91 9.30 1.16
C ALA A 9 -3.80 8.24 0.05
N LEU A 10 -2.68 7.51 0.02
CA LEU A 10 -2.48 6.40 -0.91
C LEU A 10 -3.49 5.27 -0.65
N ALA A 11 -3.68 4.89 0.61
CA ALA A 11 -4.66 3.89 1.04
C ALA A 11 -6.07 4.23 0.52
N LYS A 12 -6.51 5.47 0.75
CA LYS A 12 -7.81 5.97 0.28
C LYS A 12 -7.93 5.93 -1.24
N ARG A 13 -6.86 6.28 -1.97
CA ARG A 13 -6.83 6.27 -3.44
C ARG A 13 -6.92 4.86 -4.01
N TRP A 14 -6.19 3.91 -3.44
CA TRP A 14 -6.19 2.52 -3.86
C TRP A 14 -7.35 1.69 -3.30
N GLY A 15 -8.17 2.28 -2.41
CA GLY A 15 -9.30 1.59 -1.78
C GLY A 15 -8.88 0.47 -0.82
N ILE A 16 -7.64 0.50 -0.33
CA ILE A 16 -7.10 -0.48 0.62
C ILE A 16 -6.93 0.15 2.00
N ASP A 17 -6.88 -0.68 3.04
CA ASP A 17 -6.62 -0.20 4.39
C ASP A 17 -5.15 0.22 4.56
N PHE A 18 -4.90 1.30 5.31
CA PHE A 18 -3.53 1.76 5.58
C PHE A 18 -2.70 0.70 6.31
N ARG A 19 -3.33 -0.17 7.12
CA ARG A 19 -2.64 -1.29 7.78
C ARG A 19 -2.15 -2.33 6.78
N THR A 20 -2.83 -2.47 5.64
CA THR A 20 -2.37 -3.34 4.54
C THR A 20 -1.07 -2.79 3.94
N LEU A 21 -0.98 -1.47 3.73
CA LEU A 21 0.26 -0.80 3.31
C LEU A 21 1.39 -0.95 4.34
N GLN A 22 1.08 -0.89 5.63
CA GLN A 22 2.06 -1.15 6.69
C GLN A 22 2.56 -2.60 6.67
N LYS A 23 1.67 -3.58 6.47
CA LYS A 23 2.07 -4.99 6.28
C LYS A 23 2.98 -5.16 5.06
N TRP A 24 2.64 -4.53 3.95
CA TRP A 24 3.44 -4.55 2.72
C TRP A 24 4.85 -4.01 2.99
N ARG A 25 4.97 -2.86 3.68
CA ARG A 25 6.26 -2.33 4.13
C ARG A 25 7.06 -3.32 4.99
N CYS A 26 6.43 -3.98 5.97
CA CYS A 26 7.11 -4.97 6.82
C CYS A 26 7.55 -6.21 6.04
N GLN A 27 6.80 -6.60 5.01
CA GLN A 27 7.10 -7.73 4.15
C GLN A 27 8.10 -7.39 3.03
N GLY A 28 8.50 -6.12 2.89
CA GLY A 28 9.34 -5.65 1.78
C GLY A 28 8.62 -5.65 0.43
N ILE A 29 7.28 -5.64 0.45
CA ILE A 29 6.42 -5.66 -0.74
C ILE A 29 5.87 -4.23 -0.93
N GLY A 30 5.71 -3.78 -2.17
CA GLY A 30 5.02 -2.54 -2.49
C GLY A 30 5.87 -1.46 -3.17
N PRO A 31 5.26 -0.28 -3.45
CA PRO A 31 5.94 0.80 -4.13
C PRO A 31 7.07 1.40 -3.25
N PRO A 32 8.17 1.86 -3.88
CA PRO A 32 9.26 2.49 -3.15
C PRO A 32 8.77 3.75 -2.42
N PHE A 33 9.13 3.85 -1.14
CA PHE A 33 8.70 4.91 -0.24
C PHE A 33 9.88 5.75 0.24
N ILE A 34 9.59 6.99 0.61
CA ILE A 34 10.53 7.90 1.26
C ILE A 34 10.17 7.95 2.74
N LYS A 35 11.12 7.58 3.60
CA LYS A 35 10.97 7.70 5.06
C LYS A 35 11.60 9.01 5.53
N ILE A 36 10.80 9.85 6.15
CA ILE A 36 11.21 11.13 6.74
C ILE A 36 10.87 11.08 8.22
N GLY A 37 11.85 10.72 9.05
CA GLY A 37 11.64 10.45 10.48
C GLY A 37 10.62 9.31 10.69
N ILE A 38 9.47 9.64 11.30
CA ILE A 38 8.34 8.71 11.50
C ILE A 38 7.36 8.69 10.32
N ALA A 39 7.43 9.68 9.42
CA ALA A 39 6.48 9.82 8.32
C ALA A 39 6.95 9.06 7.09
N VAL A 40 6.03 8.37 6.42
CA VAL A 40 6.28 7.69 5.15
C VAL A 40 5.51 8.41 4.05
N ARG A 41 6.21 8.72 2.95
CA ARG A 41 5.64 9.37 1.77
C ARG A 41 5.91 8.57 0.51
N TYR A 42 4.91 8.54 -0.36
CA TYR A 42 4.98 7.91 -1.67
C TYR A 42 5.00 8.98 -2.74
N THR A 43 5.90 8.81 -3.72
CA THR A 43 5.90 9.67 -4.90
C THR A 43 4.92 9.10 -5.94
N PRO A 44 4.23 9.95 -6.70
CA PRO A 44 3.35 9.50 -7.76
C PRO A 44 4.11 8.73 -8.85
N GLN A 45 5.41 8.99 -9.01
CA GLN A 45 6.27 8.25 -9.94
C GLN A 45 6.57 6.83 -9.44
N SER A 46 6.86 6.66 -8.15
CA SER A 46 7.01 5.34 -7.51
C SER A 46 5.73 4.51 -7.61
N ILE A 47 4.58 5.15 -7.35
CA ILE A 47 3.25 4.52 -7.46
C ILE A 47 3.01 4.05 -8.90
N LYS A 48 3.17 4.92 -9.89
CA LYS A 48 3.00 4.57 -11.31
C LYS A 48 3.95 3.48 -11.77
N LYS A 49 5.21 3.51 -11.32
CA LYS A 49 6.19 2.47 -11.66
C LYS A 49 5.74 1.11 -11.11
N PHE A 50 5.32 1.09 -9.85
CA PHE A 50 4.77 -0.10 -9.22
C PHE A 50 3.49 -0.61 -9.91
N GLU A 51 2.55 0.29 -10.23
CA GLU A 51 1.33 -0.04 -10.98
C GLU A 51 1.66 -0.63 -12.35
N LYS A 52 2.68 -0.14 -13.05
CA LYS A 52 3.14 -0.70 -14.33
C LYS A 52 3.81 -2.06 -14.16
N GLU A 53 4.66 -2.23 -13.16
CA GLU A 53 5.36 -3.51 -12.90
C GLU A 53 4.40 -4.60 -12.42
N HIS A 54 3.36 -4.23 -11.66
CA HIS A 54 2.34 -5.13 -11.11
C HIS A 54 1.05 -5.15 -11.95
N MET A 55 1.03 -4.48 -13.10
CA MET A 55 -0.03 -4.59 -14.11
C MET A 55 0.08 -5.96 -14.77
N HIS A 56 -0.32 -7.00 -14.06
CA HIS A 56 -0.51 -8.31 -14.64
C HIS A 56 -1.81 -8.27 -15.45
N SER A 57 -1.71 -8.36 -16.78
CA SER A 57 -2.85 -8.67 -17.65
C SER A 57 -3.54 -9.89 -17.06
N ALA A 58 -4.80 -9.73 -16.66
CA ALA A 58 -5.53 -10.71 -15.88
C ALA A 58 -5.64 -12.05 -16.63
N THR A 59 -4.66 -12.94 -16.44
CA THR A 59 -4.89 -14.37 -16.56
C THR A 59 -5.52 -14.82 -15.25
N ASN A 60 -6.84 -14.73 -15.26
CA ASN A 60 -7.85 -15.46 -14.51
C ASN A 60 -7.40 -16.25 -13.24
N ASN A 61 -8.19 -16.05 -12.18
CA ASN A 61 -8.39 -16.96 -11.07
C ASN A 61 -7.29 -17.03 -10.01
N ARG A 62 -7.40 -16.20 -8.96
CA ARG A 62 -7.21 -16.69 -7.59
C ARG A 62 -7.86 -15.80 -6.53
N ARG A 63 -8.88 -16.38 -5.91
CA ARG A 63 -9.54 -16.06 -4.62
C ARG A 63 -8.66 -15.22 -3.68
N PHE A 64 -8.93 -13.93 -3.56
CA PHE A 64 -8.37 -13.12 -2.48
C PHE A 64 -9.11 -13.40 -1.17
N SER A 65 -8.61 -14.42 -0.48
CA SER A 65 -8.95 -14.79 0.89
C SER A 65 -8.76 -13.61 1.84
N HIS A 66 -9.84 -12.91 2.17
CA HIS A 66 -9.84 -11.87 3.18
C HIS A 66 -9.73 -12.49 4.58
N LYS A 67 -8.51 -12.71 5.08
CA LYS A 67 -8.29 -13.05 6.49
C LYS A 67 -8.20 -11.76 7.32
N LYS A 68 -9.34 -11.35 7.89
CA LYS A 68 -9.44 -10.25 8.85
C LYS A 68 -8.93 -10.71 10.22
N ASN A 69 -7.79 -10.18 10.64
CA ASN A 69 -7.37 -10.25 12.04
C ASN A 69 -6.88 -8.86 12.46
N SER A 70 -7.56 -8.29 13.47
CA SER A 70 -6.97 -7.66 14.66
C SER A 70 -7.92 -6.60 15.21
N SER A 71 -8.91 -7.11 15.93
CA SER A 71 -9.72 -6.42 16.92
C SER A 71 -8.79 -5.79 17.97
N THR A 72 -8.95 -4.50 18.18
CA THR A 72 -8.46 -3.81 19.37
C THR A 72 -9.41 -4.14 20.53
N THR A 73 -8.87 -4.29 21.76
CA THR A 73 -9.42 -3.85 23.07
C THR A 73 -9.45 -4.92 24.19
N LYS A 74 -8.95 -4.49 25.36
CA LYS A 74 -9.18 -4.94 26.77
C LYS A 74 -8.39 -6.14 27.31
N LYS A 75 -7.45 -5.85 28.23
CA LYS A 75 -7.74 -5.79 29.67
C LYS A 75 -6.72 -4.90 30.38
#